data_AF-A0A4Z2IE97-F1
#
_entry.id   AF-A0A4Z2IE97-F1
#
_cell.length_a   1.000
_cell.length_b   1.000
_cell.length_c   1.000
_cell.angle_alpha   90.00
_cell.angle_beta   90.00
_cell.angle_gamma   90.00
#
_symmetry.space_group_name_H-M   'P 1'
#
loop_
_entity.id
_entity.type
_entity.pdbx_description
1 polymer ?
#
loop_
_entity_poly.entity_id
_entity_poly.type
_entity_poly.pdbx_seq_one_letter_code
_entity_poly.pdbx_strand_id
1 'polypeptide(L)'
;MYLGGLPEERQALMLPPEVWSAALGLGYVGCLRDLFVDGQSRDLRRLAEAQGAAGVSGSCTRETHVRCLRDTCANGGHCREGWNRHICDCNGTGYLGAGCEKEATVVSYDGSMYLKVVLPRTLHTEAEDVSLRFLSPRAFGLLVASTSQQSADTLRLELDGGRVKLTVNLGKAAGGAATATFRGGVAPPEFSSLS
;
A
#
# COMPACT_ATOMS: atom_id res chain seq x y z
N MET A 1 -22.03 11.77 -1.34
CA MET A 1 -20.77 12.41 -1.75
C MET A 1 -19.76 12.21 -0.63
N TYR A 2 -18.51 11.92 -0.96
CA TYR A 2 -17.40 11.86 0.00
C TYR A 2 -16.39 12.97 -0.30
N LEU A 3 -15.73 13.48 0.72
CA LEU A 3 -14.70 14.50 0.60
C LEU A 3 -13.54 14.14 1.52
N GLY A 4 -12.31 14.19 1.01
CA GLY A 4 -11.10 13.90 1.79
C GLY A 4 -10.76 12.41 1.95
N GLY A 5 -11.73 11.51 1.84
CA GLY A 5 -11.47 10.07 1.96
C GLY A 5 -12.75 9.23 1.87
N LEU A 6 -12.59 7.92 2.06
CA LEU A 6 -13.67 6.94 2.09
C LEU A 6 -13.80 6.34 3.49
N PRO A 7 -14.99 5.81 3.86
CA PRO A 7 -15.19 5.14 5.14
C PRO A 7 -14.30 3.90 5.28
N GLU A 8 -14.06 3.48 6.52
CA GLU A 8 -13.21 2.33 6.86
C GLU A 8 -13.73 1.03 6.25
N GLU A 9 -15.05 0.83 6.26
CA GLU A 9 -15.77 -0.29 5.64
C GLU A 9 -15.92 -0.12 4.11
N ARG A 10 -14.85 0.28 3.42
CA ARG A 10 -14.84 0.50 1.97
C ARG A 10 -15.17 -0.73 1.13
N GLN A 11 -15.10 -1.94 1.71
CA GLN A 11 -15.36 -3.21 1.03
C GLN A 11 -16.83 -3.37 0.58
N ALA A 12 -17.75 -2.57 1.15
CA ALA A 12 -19.13 -2.50 0.71
C ALA A 12 -19.35 -1.52 -0.47
N LEU A 13 -18.36 -0.69 -0.79
CA LEU A 13 -18.45 0.27 -1.88
C LEU A 13 -17.99 -0.36 -3.19
N MET A 14 -18.76 -0.13 -4.25
CA MET A 14 -18.32 -0.43 -5.62
C MET A 14 -17.44 0.72 -6.10
N LEU A 15 -16.14 0.53 -6.01
CA LEU A 15 -15.16 1.54 -6.41
C LEU A 15 -14.84 1.39 -7.90
N PRO A 16 -14.94 2.47 -8.70
CA PRO A 16 -14.49 2.44 -10.09
C PRO A 16 -12.97 2.19 -10.16
N PRO A 17 -12.49 1.27 -11.01
CA PRO A 17 -11.07 0.94 -11.13
C PRO A 17 -10.18 2.15 -11.47
N GLU A 18 -10.74 3.17 -12.12
CA GLU A 18 -10.05 4.39 -12.55
C GLU A 18 -9.68 5.30 -11.36
N VAL A 19 -10.33 5.14 -10.21
CA VAL A 19 -10.07 5.95 -9.00
C VAL A 19 -9.01 5.26 -8.15
N TRP A 20 -7.76 5.35 -8.58
CA TRP A 20 -6.65 4.62 -7.98
C TRP A 20 -6.43 4.93 -6.50
N SER A 21 -6.59 6.18 -6.09
CA SER A 21 -6.45 6.58 -4.69
C SER A 21 -7.44 5.85 -3.77
N ALA A 22 -8.64 5.52 -4.26
CA ALA A 22 -9.61 4.76 -3.50
C ALA A 22 -9.19 3.30 -3.33
N ALA A 23 -8.74 2.65 -4.41
CA ALA A 23 -8.27 1.26 -4.38
C ALA A 23 -7.00 1.10 -3.53
N LEU A 24 -6.09 2.06 -3.61
CA LEU A 24 -4.83 2.10 -2.85
C LEU A 24 -5.02 2.59 -1.40
N GLY A 25 -6.23 3.00 -1.00
CA GLY A 25 -6.49 3.52 0.35
C GLY A 25 -5.80 4.85 0.66
N LEU A 26 -5.52 5.66 -0.36
CA LEU A 26 -4.83 6.95 -0.26
C LEU A 26 -5.85 8.08 -0.04
N GLY A 27 -6.22 8.29 1.22
CA GLY A 27 -7.00 9.46 1.63
C GLY A 27 -6.22 10.77 1.51
N TYR A 28 -6.94 11.88 1.31
CA TYR A 28 -6.37 13.21 1.29
C TYR A 28 -6.10 13.72 2.72
N VAL A 29 -4.94 14.33 2.92
CA VAL A 29 -4.60 15.04 4.15
C VAL A 29 -4.07 16.43 3.78
N GLY A 30 -4.77 17.46 4.22
CA GLY A 30 -4.49 18.84 3.85
C GLY A 30 -5.67 19.76 4.17
N CYS A 31 -5.77 20.86 3.44
CA CYS A 31 -6.80 21.87 3.65
C CYS A 31 -7.73 22.02 2.47
N LEU A 32 -9.01 22.15 2.78
CA LEU A 32 -10.07 22.46 1.84
C LEU A 32 -10.84 23.67 2.36
N ARG A 33 -11.24 24.55 1.46
CA ARG A 33 -12.08 25.71 1.73
C ARG A 33 -12.96 26.01 0.52
N ASP A 34 -13.95 26.87 0.71
CA ASP A 34 -14.79 27.40 -0.37
C ASP A 34 -15.46 26.30 -1.21
N LEU A 35 -16.09 25.33 -0.56
CA LEU A 35 -16.85 24.29 -1.26
C LEU A 35 -18.19 24.86 -1.76
N PHE A 36 -18.44 24.67 -3.06
CA PHE A 36 -19.74 24.91 -3.68
C PHE A 36 -20.27 23.62 -4.28
N VAL A 37 -21.55 23.33 -4.04
CA VAL A 37 -22.27 22.21 -4.68
C VAL A 37 -23.51 22.81 -5.31
N ASP A 38 -23.65 22.63 -6.64
CA ASP A 38 -24.74 23.20 -7.43
C ASP A 38 -24.88 24.73 -7.25
N GLY A 39 -23.74 25.43 -7.17
CA GLY A 39 -23.69 26.89 -6.97
C GLY A 39 -23.96 27.36 -5.54
N GLN A 40 -24.28 26.45 -4.61
CA GLN A 40 -24.52 26.79 -3.21
C GLN A 40 -23.27 26.55 -2.36
N SER A 41 -22.87 27.56 -1.59
CA SER A 41 -21.77 27.42 -0.63
C SER A 41 -22.15 26.43 0.48
N ARG A 42 -21.20 25.57 0.84
CA ARG A 42 -21.33 24.58 1.92
C ARG A 42 -20.28 24.83 2.99
N ASP A 43 -20.73 24.96 4.23
CA ASP A 43 -19.85 25.08 5.39
C ASP A 43 -19.28 23.70 5.77
N LEU A 44 -18.07 23.42 5.31
CA LEU A 44 -17.36 22.17 5.58
C LEU A 44 -17.15 21.89 7.06
N ARG A 45 -16.86 22.93 7.85
CA ARG A 45 -16.59 22.79 9.29
C ARG A 45 -17.86 22.32 10.00
N ARG A 46 -18.98 23.01 9.76
CA ARG A 46 -20.26 22.65 10.35
C ARG A 46 -20.72 21.25 9.93
N LEU A 47 -20.47 20.87 8.67
CA LEU A 47 -20.79 19.52 8.19
C LEU A 47 -19.93 18.44 8.87
N ALA A 48 -18.63 18.68 9.04
CA ALA A 48 -17.72 17.75 9.72
C ALA A 48 -18.09 17.57 11.20
N GLU A 49 -18.40 18.66 11.91
CA GLU A 49 -18.84 18.64 13.31
C GLU A 49 -20.16 17.86 13.48
N ALA A 50 -21.16 18.14 12.61
CA ALA A 50 -22.46 17.46 12.66
C ALA A 50 -22.37 15.95 12.40
N GLN A 51 -21.39 15.51 11.62
CA GLN A 51 -21.14 14.09 11.32
C GLN A 51 -20.19 13.43 12.33
N GLY A 52 -19.61 14.19 13.26
CA GLY A 52 -18.58 13.66 14.17
C GLY A 52 -17.33 13.17 13.42
N ALA A 53 -16.95 13.83 12.32
CA ALA A 53 -15.83 13.40 11.49
C ALA A 53 -14.49 13.49 12.24
N ALA A 54 -13.81 12.35 12.38
CA ALA A 54 -12.51 12.28 13.03
C ALA A 54 -11.39 12.89 12.15
N GLY A 55 -10.38 13.48 12.79
CA GLY A 55 -9.18 13.99 12.09
C GLY A 55 -9.40 15.29 11.29
N VAL A 56 -10.55 15.95 11.43
CA VAL A 56 -10.83 17.25 10.80
C VAL A 56 -10.63 18.37 11.81
N SER A 57 -9.83 19.38 11.44
CA SER A 57 -9.66 20.61 12.20
C SER A 57 -10.51 21.74 11.62
N GLY A 58 -11.05 22.61 12.48
CA GLY A 58 -11.75 23.82 12.08
C GLY A 58 -10.84 24.95 11.56
N SER A 59 -9.52 24.78 11.64
CA SER A 59 -8.52 25.71 11.13
C SER A 59 -7.53 25.03 10.19
N CYS A 60 -7.06 25.78 9.20
CA CYS A 60 -6.00 25.36 8.29
C CYS A 60 -4.77 26.23 8.50
N THR A 61 -3.81 25.73 9.27
CA THR A 61 -2.51 26.38 9.42
C THR A 61 -1.43 25.33 9.24
N ARG A 62 -0.43 25.63 8.41
CA ARG A 62 0.75 24.79 8.29
C ARG A 62 1.63 25.02 9.51
N GLU A 63 1.90 23.96 10.25
CA GLU A 63 2.84 24.03 11.35
C GLU A 63 4.27 24.20 10.83
N THR A 64 5.08 24.96 11.56
CA THR A 64 6.48 25.24 11.22
C THR A 64 7.45 24.21 11.79
N HIS A 65 7.00 23.39 12.74
CA HIS A 65 7.82 22.36 13.35
C HIS A 65 8.05 21.20 12.38
N VAL A 66 9.31 20.84 12.16
CA VAL A 66 9.69 19.63 11.44
C VAL A 66 9.43 18.42 12.34
N ARG A 67 8.65 17.46 11.86
CA ARG A 67 8.25 16.29 12.64
C ARG A 67 9.15 15.09 12.40
N CYS A 68 9.85 15.05 11.27
CA CYS A 68 10.92 14.08 11.04
C CYS A 68 12.21 14.48 11.76
N LEU A 69 12.40 13.86 12.92
CA LEU A 69 13.65 13.87 13.71
C LEU A 69 14.33 12.51 13.56
N ARG A 70 15.58 12.42 14.04
CA ARG A 70 16.44 11.24 13.86
C ARG A 70 15.81 9.92 14.30
N ASP A 71 15.01 9.93 15.37
CA ASP A 71 14.40 8.74 15.98
C ASP A 71 12.87 8.71 15.85
N THR A 72 12.28 9.51 14.94
CA THR A 72 10.82 9.52 14.73
C THR A 72 10.31 8.17 14.20
N CYS A 73 11.08 7.51 13.33
CA CYS A 73 10.77 6.18 12.80
C CYS A 73 11.79 5.18 13.36
N ALA A 74 11.30 4.15 14.04
CA ALA A 74 12.15 3.14 14.64
C ALA A 74 12.74 2.18 13.58
N ASN A 75 13.71 1.36 14.00
CA ASN A 75 14.22 0.21 13.24
C ASN A 75 14.66 0.52 11.81
N GLY A 76 15.27 1.70 11.60
CA GLY A 76 15.78 2.11 10.29
C GLY A 76 14.70 2.55 9.30
N GLY A 77 13.46 2.77 9.74
CA GLY A 77 12.40 3.34 8.92
C GLY A 77 12.74 4.74 8.40
N HIS A 78 12.35 5.04 7.17
CA HIS A 78 12.62 6.35 6.56
C HIS A 78 11.48 7.33 6.87
N CYS A 79 11.82 8.42 7.56
CA CYS A 79 10.85 9.46 7.89
C CYS A 79 10.66 10.45 6.73
N ARG A 80 9.40 10.71 6.38
CA ARG A 80 9.00 11.74 5.41
C ARG A 80 8.04 12.75 6.04
N GLU A 81 8.26 14.03 5.75
CA GLU A 81 7.40 15.10 6.23
C GLU A 81 6.06 15.13 5.46
N GLY A 82 4.95 15.18 6.19
CA GLY A 82 3.60 15.33 5.64
C GLY A 82 2.91 16.62 6.11
N TRP A 83 1.64 16.80 5.75
CA TRP A 83 0.85 17.92 6.24
C TRP A 83 0.56 17.77 7.74
N ASN A 84 1.26 18.54 8.58
CA ASN A 84 1.18 18.52 10.04
C ASN A 84 1.33 17.13 10.67
N ARG A 85 2.08 16.22 10.02
CA ARG A 85 2.41 14.88 10.52
C ARG A 85 3.72 14.36 9.94
N HIS A 86 4.35 13.40 10.59
CA HIS A 86 5.39 12.57 9.98
C HIS A 86 4.76 11.32 9.36
N ILE A 87 5.47 10.70 8.40
CA ILE A 87 5.08 9.44 7.77
C ILE A 87 6.33 8.55 7.79
N CYS A 88 6.22 7.36 8.38
CA CYS A 88 7.31 6.38 8.38
C CYS A 88 7.12 5.36 7.25
N ASP A 89 8.14 5.27 6.39
CA ASP A 89 8.28 4.17 5.45
C ASP A 89 9.06 3.03 6.12
N CYS A 90 8.35 1.95 6.43
CA CYS A 90 8.90 0.76 7.06
C CYS A 90 9.29 -0.33 6.05
N ASN A 91 9.20 -0.07 4.74
CA ASN A 91 9.49 -1.07 3.74
C ASN A 91 10.95 -1.54 3.84
N GLY A 92 11.18 -2.85 3.76
CA GLY A 92 12.51 -3.44 3.85
C GLY A 92 13.10 -3.57 5.27
N THR A 93 12.49 -2.99 6.30
CA THR A 93 13.04 -3.04 7.68
C THR A 93 12.72 -4.34 8.41
N GLY A 94 11.62 -5.01 8.06
CA GLY A 94 11.09 -6.13 8.85
C GLY A 94 10.18 -5.71 10.00
N TYR A 95 9.83 -4.43 10.05
CA TYR A 95 8.90 -3.87 11.02
C TYR A 95 7.73 -3.20 10.30
N LEU A 96 6.62 -3.02 11.01
CA LEU A 96 5.38 -2.37 10.57
C LEU A 96 4.82 -1.52 11.71
N GLY A 97 3.74 -0.78 11.43
CA GLY A 97 3.15 0.18 12.37
C GLY A 97 3.40 1.61 11.95
N ALA A 98 2.82 2.57 12.70
CA ALA A 98 2.89 3.98 12.33
C ALA A 98 4.30 4.56 12.48
N GLY A 99 5.11 4.00 13.37
CA GLY A 99 6.49 4.38 13.64
C GLY A 99 7.49 3.25 13.43
N CYS A 100 7.12 2.20 12.66
CA CYS A 100 7.93 0.99 12.45
C CYS A 100 8.31 0.26 13.75
N GLU A 101 7.43 0.27 14.74
CA GLU A 101 7.68 -0.23 16.09
C GLU A 101 7.32 -1.71 16.30
N LYS A 102 6.53 -2.30 15.41
CA LYS A 102 6.03 -3.68 15.54
C LYS A 102 6.80 -4.60 14.62
N GLU A 103 7.29 -5.73 15.13
CA GLU A 103 7.94 -6.73 14.30
C GLU A 103 6.95 -7.35 13.28
N ALA A 104 7.38 -7.50 12.03
CA ALA A 104 6.57 -8.10 10.99
C ALA A 104 6.56 -9.64 11.11
N THR A 105 5.39 -10.24 10.89
CA THR A 105 5.25 -11.70 10.91
C THR A 105 6.03 -12.35 9.77
N VAL A 106 6.85 -13.35 10.10
CA VAL A 106 7.59 -14.17 9.13
C VAL A 106 6.88 -15.51 8.97
N VAL A 107 6.74 -15.97 7.71
CA VAL A 107 6.16 -17.28 7.37
C VAL A 107 7.21 -18.10 6.62
N SER A 108 7.37 -19.36 7.03
CA SER A 108 8.28 -20.31 6.41
C SER A 108 7.54 -21.24 5.46
N TYR A 109 8.09 -21.45 4.26
CA TYR A 109 7.52 -22.33 3.24
C TYR A 109 8.53 -23.42 2.87
N ASP A 110 8.11 -24.68 2.92
CA ASP A 110 8.94 -25.84 2.59
C ASP A 110 8.83 -26.29 1.11
N GLY A 111 7.96 -25.64 0.34
CA GLY A 111 7.64 -25.96 -1.05
C GLY A 111 6.35 -26.77 -1.24
N SER A 112 5.73 -27.24 -0.16
CA SER A 112 4.39 -27.86 -0.15
C SER A 112 3.31 -26.96 0.47
N MET A 113 3.73 -25.91 1.18
CA MET A 113 2.86 -24.93 1.83
C MET A 113 2.45 -23.79 0.90
N TYR A 114 1.29 -23.20 1.16
CA TYR A 114 0.82 -21.97 0.52
C TYR A 114 -0.03 -21.15 1.50
N LEU A 115 -0.06 -19.84 1.28
CA LEU A 115 -0.97 -18.92 1.95
C LEU A 115 -1.89 -18.30 0.89
N LYS A 116 -3.20 -18.43 1.08
CA LYS A 116 -4.20 -17.86 0.17
C LYS A 116 -5.08 -16.87 0.91
N VAL A 117 -4.99 -15.60 0.52
CA VAL A 117 -5.93 -14.57 0.98
C VAL A 117 -7.11 -14.54 0.01
N VAL A 118 -8.28 -14.94 0.48
CA VAL A 118 -9.52 -14.88 -0.31
C VAL A 118 -10.22 -13.56 -0.01
N LEU A 119 -10.33 -12.73 -1.04
CA LEU A 119 -11.07 -11.48 -0.95
C LEU A 119 -12.58 -11.76 -0.95
N PRO A 120 -13.38 -10.96 -0.21
CA PRO A 120 -14.82 -11.21 -0.08
C PRO A 120 -15.59 -11.00 -1.40
N ARG A 121 -15.00 -10.27 -2.36
CA ARG A 121 -15.57 -9.99 -3.68
C ARG A 121 -14.44 -9.95 -4.72
N THR A 122 -14.80 -10.14 -5.98
CA THR A 122 -13.90 -9.86 -7.10
C THR A 122 -13.55 -8.38 -7.12
N LEU A 123 -12.26 -8.06 -7.17
CA LEU A 123 -11.77 -6.69 -7.32
C LEU A 123 -11.27 -6.47 -8.74
N HIS A 124 -11.51 -5.28 -9.26
CA HIS A 124 -10.93 -4.78 -10.49
C HIS A 124 -10.15 -3.51 -10.16
N THR A 125 -8.86 -3.52 -10.45
CA THR A 125 -7.92 -2.45 -10.11
C THR A 125 -7.04 -2.13 -11.31
N GLU A 126 -6.74 -0.84 -11.49
CA GLU A 126 -5.81 -0.33 -12.50
C GLU A 126 -4.46 0.08 -11.89
N ALA A 127 -4.35 0.02 -10.55
CA ALA A 127 -3.14 0.33 -9.82
C ALA A 127 -3.05 -0.51 -8.53
N GLU A 128 -1.89 -1.12 -8.32
CA GLU A 128 -1.55 -1.89 -7.12
C GLU A 128 -0.21 -1.43 -6.53
N ASP A 129 -0.11 -1.45 -5.20
CA ASP A 129 1.15 -1.33 -4.48
C ASP A 129 1.42 -2.64 -3.74
N VAL A 130 2.49 -3.34 -4.14
CA VAL A 130 2.86 -4.67 -3.63
C VAL A 130 4.30 -4.63 -3.17
N SER A 131 4.52 -4.80 -1.87
CA SER A 131 5.84 -4.92 -1.26
C SER A 131 5.93 -6.21 -0.43
N LEU A 132 7.05 -6.90 -0.53
CA LEU A 132 7.34 -8.11 0.25
C LEU A 132 8.84 -8.27 0.47
N ARG A 133 9.21 -8.94 1.56
CA ARG A 133 10.57 -9.39 1.84
C ARG A 133 10.59 -10.91 1.73
N PHE A 134 11.61 -11.45 1.09
CA PHE A 134 11.79 -12.89 0.96
C PHE A 134 13.25 -13.26 1.12
N LEU A 135 13.49 -14.50 1.55
CA LEU A 135 14.80 -15.12 1.56
C LEU A 135 14.62 -16.54 1.03
N SER A 136 15.38 -16.91 -0.01
CA SER A 136 15.31 -18.24 -0.59
C SER A 136 16.66 -18.64 -1.17
N PRO A 137 17.14 -19.87 -0.90
CA PRO A 137 18.30 -20.42 -1.60
C PRO A 137 17.95 -20.91 -3.01
N ARG A 138 16.66 -21.01 -3.37
CA ARG A 138 16.21 -21.53 -4.67
C ARG A 138 16.26 -20.43 -5.72
N ALA A 139 16.79 -20.75 -6.91
CA ALA A 139 16.81 -19.85 -8.05
C ALA A 139 15.43 -19.68 -8.73
N PHE A 140 14.45 -20.53 -8.38
CA PHE A 140 13.10 -20.53 -8.96
C PHE A 140 12.04 -20.71 -7.87
N GLY A 141 10.91 -20.03 -8.04
CA GLY A 141 9.75 -20.17 -7.15
C GLY A 141 8.77 -19.01 -7.23
N LEU A 142 7.49 -19.29 -7.02
CA LEU A 142 6.46 -18.25 -6.91
C LEU A 142 6.62 -17.50 -5.57
N LEU A 143 6.57 -16.16 -5.60
CA LEU A 143 6.57 -15.33 -4.38
C LEU A 143 5.15 -14.89 -4.03
N VAL A 144 4.46 -14.25 -4.98
CA VAL A 144 3.05 -13.85 -4.83
C VAL A 144 2.39 -13.82 -6.20
N ALA A 145 1.09 -14.13 -6.25
CA ALA A 145 0.27 -13.96 -7.43
C ALA A 145 -1.15 -13.54 -7.05
N SER A 146 -1.72 -12.59 -7.80
CA SER A 146 -3.17 -12.44 -7.87
C SER A 146 -3.74 -13.47 -8.85
N THR A 147 -4.93 -14.00 -8.53
CA THR A 147 -5.61 -15.00 -9.35
C THR A 147 -7.08 -14.66 -9.47
N SER A 148 -7.65 -14.89 -10.65
CA SER A 148 -9.07 -14.73 -10.94
C SER A 148 -9.71 -16.08 -11.23
N GLN A 149 -10.97 -16.27 -10.82
CA GLN A 149 -11.75 -17.46 -11.20
C GLN A 149 -12.41 -17.32 -12.58
N GLN A 150 -12.45 -16.09 -13.11
CA GLN A 150 -13.20 -15.73 -14.32
C GLN A 150 -12.29 -15.43 -15.51
N SER A 151 -11.00 -15.22 -15.27
CA SER A 151 -10.02 -14.84 -16.30
C SER A 151 -8.64 -15.43 -15.98
N ALA A 152 -7.75 -15.38 -16.96
CA ALA A 152 -6.34 -15.72 -16.79
C ALA A 152 -5.50 -14.53 -16.27
N ASP A 153 -6.16 -13.48 -15.76
CA ASP A 153 -5.49 -12.27 -15.32
C ASP A 153 -4.67 -12.54 -14.06
N THR A 154 -3.44 -12.03 -14.04
CA THR A 154 -2.54 -12.20 -12.91
C THR A 154 -1.49 -11.11 -12.87
N LEU A 155 -1.24 -10.62 -11.66
CA LEU A 155 -0.01 -9.95 -11.28
C LEU A 155 0.80 -10.95 -10.48
N ARG A 156 1.94 -11.39 -11.02
CA ARG A 156 2.78 -12.44 -10.46
C ARG A 156 4.20 -11.94 -10.23
N LEU A 157 4.71 -12.12 -9.02
CA LEU A 157 6.12 -12.00 -8.68
C LEU A 157 6.71 -13.40 -8.46
N GLU A 158 7.81 -13.69 -9.13
CA GLU A 158 8.50 -14.98 -9.05
C GLU A 158 10.02 -14.81 -9.07
N LEU A 159 10.71 -15.83 -8.57
CA LEU A 159 12.12 -16.05 -8.85
C LEU A 159 12.26 -16.83 -10.15
N ASP A 160 13.05 -16.28 -11.07
CA ASP A 160 13.37 -16.86 -12.38
C ASP A 160 14.89 -16.72 -12.62
N GLY A 161 15.62 -17.81 -12.45
CA GLY A 161 17.08 -17.83 -12.55
C GLY A 161 17.76 -16.88 -11.56
N GLY A 162 17.28 -16.85 -10.31
CA GLY A 162 17.83 -16.02 -9.22
C GLY A 162 17.49 -14.52 -9.32
N ARG A 163 16.64 -14.13 -10.28
CA ARG A 163 16.15 -12.76 -10.43
C ARG A 163 14.68 -12.70 -10.09
N VAL A 164 14.24 -11.54 -9.58
CA VAL A 164 12.83 -11.28 -9.36
C VAL A 164 12.20 -10.87 -10.69
N LYS A 165 11.13 -11.54 -11.08
CA LYS A 165 10.39 -11.30 -12.31
C LYS A 165 8.94 -10.98 -11.98
N LEU A 166 8.48 -9.84 -12.47
CA LEU A 166 7.09 -9.42 -12.47
C LEU A 166 6.47 -9.80 -13.82
N THR A 167 5.34 -10.47 -13.76
CA THR A 167 4.49 -10.76 -14.91
C THR A 167 3.11 -10.17 -14.65
N VAL A 168 2.64 -9.33 -15.57
CA VAL A 168 1.27 -8.80 -15.59
C VAL A 168 0.58 -9.35 -16.84
N ASN A 169 -0.47 -10.14 -16.62
CA ASN A 169 -1.35 -10.66 -17.66
C ASN A 169 -2.75 -10.12 -17.42
N LEU A 170 -3.34 -9.51 -18.46
CA LEU A 170 -4.70 -8.94 -18.43
C LEU A 170 -5.59 -9.56 -19.53
N GLY A 171 -5.29 -10.79 -19.94
CA GLY A 171 -6.22 -11.61 -20.72
C GLY A 171 -6.49 -11.15 -22.16
N LYS A 172 -5.74 -10.18 -22.70
CA LYS A 172 -5.92 -9.74 -24.09
C LYS A 172 -5.66 -10.90 -25.07
N ALA A 173 -6.70 -11.26 -25.81
CA ALA A 173 -6.60 -12.06 -27.02
C ALA A 173 -5.51 -11.44 -27.91
N ALA A 174 -4.46 -12.21 -28.18
CA ALA A 174 -3.23 -11.83 -28.89
C ALA A 174 -2.23 -10.94 -28.11
N GLY A 175 -1.38 -11.58 -27.28
CA GLY A 175 0.06 -11.28 -27.27
C GLY A 175 0.63 -10.26 -26.27
N GLY A 176 -0.11 -9.82 -25.25
CA GLY A 176 0.36 -8.76 -24.35
C GLY A 176 0.56 -9.16 -22.90
N ALA A 177 1.38 -10.17 -22.58
CA ALA A 177 1.87 -10.33 -21.22
C ALA A 177 3.04 -9.36 -21.01
N ALA A 178 2.84 -8.34 -20.17
CA ALA A 178 3.92 -7.42 -19.82
C ALA A 178 4.79 -8.10 -18.77
N THR A 179 6.07 -8.33 -19.11
CA THR A 179 7.04 -8.92 -18.17
C THR A 179 8.14 -7.91 -17.89
N ALA A 180 8.37 -7.62 -16.62
CA ALA A 180 9.48 -6.81 -16.15
C ALA A 180 10.37 -7.67 -15.25
N THR A 181 11.66 -7.75 -15.58
CA THR A 181 12.64 -8.46 -14.74
C THR A 181 13.43 -7.45 -13.93
N PHE A 182 13.26 -7.49 -12.61
CA PHE A 182 13.99 -6.64 -11.69
C PHE A 182 15.29 -7.33 -11.26
N ARG A 183 16.39 -6.57 -11.31
CA ARG A 183 17.61 -6.95 -10.59
C ARG A 183 17.46 -6.51 -9.14
N GLY A 184 16.56 -7.17 -8.39
CA GLY A 184 16.54 -7.04 -6.94
C GLY A 184 17.78 -7.72 -6.38
N GLY A 185 18.63 -6.97 -5.67
CA GLY A 185 19.75 -7.56 -4.95
C GLY A 185 19.21 -8.51 -3.89
N VAL A 186 19.52 -9.79 -4.02
CA VAL A 186 19.48 -10.70 -2.88
C VAL A 186 20.50 -10.12 -1.90
N ALA A 187 20.04 -9.41 -0.88
CA ALA A 187 20.94 -9.05 0.21
C ALA A 187 21.51 -10.37 0.75
N PRO A 188 22.83 -10.56 0.77
CA PRO A 188 23.39 -11.72 1.44
C PRO A 188 22.87 -11.72 2.89
N PRO A 189 22.63 -12.88 3.51
CA PRO A 189 22.37 -12.90 4.94
C PRO A 189 23.57 -12.25 5.62
N GLU A 190 23.39 -11.07 6.21
CA GLU A 190 24.29 -10.63 7.27
C GLU A 190 24.07 -11.62 8.41
N PHE A 191 24.82 -12.72 8.38
CA PHE A 191 25.12 -13.47 9.58
C PHE A 191 25.86 -12.50 10.48
N SER A 192 25.12 -11.85 11.39
CA SER A 192 25.73 -11.29 12.58
C SER A 192 26.39 -12.47 13.31
N SER A 193 27.69 -12.61 13.11
CA SER A 193 28.55 -13.44 13.93
C SER A 193 28.41 -12.93 15.36
N LEU A 194 27.58 -13.62 16.15
CA LEU A 194 27.73 -13.64 17.59
C LEU A 194 29.16 -14.13 17.87
N SER A 195 30.01 -13.20 18.28
CA SER A 195 31.30 -13.47 18.92
C SER A 195 31.13 -13.16 20.40
#